data_AF-A0A962DKV9-F1
#
_entry.id   AF-A0A962DKV9-F1
#
_cell.length_a   1.000
_cell.length_b   1.000
_cell.length_c   1.000
_cell.angle_alpha   90.00
_cell.angle_beta   90.00
_cell.angle_gamma   90.00
#
_symmetry.space_group_name_H-M   'P 1'
#
loop_
_entity.id
_entity.type
_entity.pdbx_description
1 polymer ?
#
loop_
_entity_poly.entity_id
_entity_poly.type
_entity_poly.pdbx_seq_one_letter_code
_entity_poly.pdbx_strand_id
1 'polypeptide(L)' 'MAKQRLGVVMDPIAGIAVAKDSTLAMLIEAQRRGHELWYFEQSDLRLRNGEPLGTGRRLRV' A
#
# COMPACT_ATOMS: atom_id res chain seq x y z
N MET A 1 -10.60 5.19 -16.74
CA MET A 1 -9.46 5.80 -16.01
C MET A 1 -8.21 4.99 -16.27
N ALA A 2 -7.03 5.60 -16.31
CA ALA A 2 -5.77 4.86 -16.47
C ALA A 2 -5.48 4.04 -15.22
N LYS A 3 -5.17 2.75 -15.40
CA LYS A 3 -4.76 1.85 -14.32
C LYS A 3 -3.37 2.23 -13.83
N GLN A 4 -3.26 2.52 -12.54
CA GLN A 4 -2.00 2.91 -11.89
C GLN A 4 -1.58 1.89 -10.85
N ARG A 5 -0.27 1.86 -10.56
CA ARG A 5 0.29 1.14 -9.41
C ARG A 5 0.37 2.10 -8.23
N LEU A 6 -0.33 1.77 -7.15
CA LEU A 6 -0.34 2.53 -5.91
C LEU A 6 0.42 1.74 -4.84
N GLY A 7 1.51 2.31 -4.36
CA GLY A 7 2.25 1.80 -3.21
C GLY A 7 1.80 2.50 -1.93
N VAL A 8 1.54 1.74 -0.88
CA VAL A 8 1.19 2.27 0.44
C VAL A 8 2.15 1.69 1.48
N VAL A 9 2.77 2.59 2.24
CA VAL A 9 3.60 2.26 3.40
C VAL A 9 2.76 2.48 4.64
N MET A 10 2.59 1.44 5.46
CA MET A 10 1.80 1.55 6.68
C MET A 10 2.21 0.48 7.70
N ASP A 11 1.77 0.66 8.94
CA ASP A 11 1.90 -0.35 10.01
C ASP A 11 1.25 -1.69 9.60
N PRO A 12 1.58 -2.81 10.28
CA PRO A 12 1.06 -4.13 9.95
C PRO A 12 -0.46 -4.15 9.70
N ILE A 13 -0.86 -4.43 8.45
CA ILE A 13 -2.27 -4.41 8.05
C ILE A 13 -3.14 -5.40 8.84
N ALA A 14 -2.52 -6.47 9.35
CA ALA A 14 -3.18 -7.48 10.18
C ALA A 14 -3.70 -6.93 11.52
N GLY A 15 -3.16 -5.80 12.00
CA GLY A 15 -3.57 -5.17 13.26
C GLY A 15 -4.58 -4.03 13.10
N ILE A 16 -5.00 -3.70 11.87
CA ILE A 16 -5.76 -2.48 11.62
C ILE A 16 -7.23 -2.68 11.97
N ALA A 17 -7.76 -1.77 12.78
CA ALA A 17 -9.18 -1.66 13.07
C ALA A 17 -9.92 -1.11 11.84
N VAL A 18 -10.45 -2.04 11.02
CA VAL A 18 -11.26 -1.83 9.81
C VAL A 18 -12.29 -0.68 9.93
N ALA A 19 -12.88 -0.50 11.12
CA ALA A 19 -13.99 0.42 11.33
C ALA A 19 -13.61 1.91 11.47
N LYS A 20 -12.32 2.27 11.63
CA LYS A 20 -11.91 3.66 11.89
C LYS A 20 -10.76 4.16 11.01
N ASP A 21 -10.28 3.34 10.08
CA ASP A 21 -9.12 3.68 9.28
C ASP A 21 -9.52 4.20 7.90
N SER A 22 -9.35 5.51 7.69
CA SER A 22 -9.58 6.15 6.39
C SER A 22 -8.67 5.58 5.29
N THR A 23 -7.53 4.98 5.65
CA THR A 23 -6.63 4.30 4.71
C THR A 23 -7.31 3.10 4.06
N LEU A 24 -8.08 2.32 4.82
CA LEU A 24 -8.79 1.17 4.25
C LEU A 24 -9.83 1.62 3.21
N ALA A 25 -10.60 2.67 3.50
CA ALA A 25 -11.57 3.22 2.56
C ALA A 25 -10.90 3.70 1.26
N MET A 26 -9.74 4.33 1.36
CA MET A 26 -8.95 4.74 0.18
C MET A 26 -8.46 3.55 -0.63
N LEU A 27 -7.99 2.48 0.01
CA LEU A 27 -7.54 1.26 -0.66
C LEU A 27 -8.68 0.54 -1.36
N ILE A 28 -9.85 0.44 -0.73
CA ILE A 28 -11.06 -0.15 -1.33
C ILE A 28 -11.47 0.62 -2.59
N GLU A 29 -11.54 1.95 -2.50
CA GLU A 29 -11.92 2.78 -3.64
C GLU A 29 -10.87 2.72 -4.77
N ALA A 30 -9.58 2.68 -4.42
CA ALA A 30 -8.51 2.51 -5.39
C ALA A 30 -8.62 1.15 -6.12
N GLN A 31 -8.89 0.07 -5.40
CA GLN A 31 -9.12 -1.24 -6.01
C GLN A 31 -10.38 -1.25 -6.89
N ARG A 32 -11.47 -0.61 -6.44
CA ARG A 32 -12.72 -0.47 -7.22
C ARG A 32 -12.51 0.27 -8.54
N ARG A 33 -11.61 1.25 -8.57
CA ARG A 33 -11.18 1.96 -9.79
C ARG A 33 -10.23 1.15 -10.68
N GLY A 34 -9.86 -0.06 -10.25
CA GLY A 34 -9.00 -0.97 -10.99
C GLY A 34 -7.51 -0.72 -10.79
N HIS A 35 -7.11 0.11 -9.82
CA HIS A 35 -5.70 0.33 -9.50
C HIS A 35 -5.07 -0.94 -8.90
N GLU A 36 -3.77 -1.06 -9.10
CA GLU A 36 -2.96 -2.14 -8.56
C GLU A 36 -2.32 -1.70 -7.25
N LEU A 37 -2.62 -2.39 -6.16
CA LEU A 37 -2.15 -2.04 -4.83
C LEU A 37 -0.91 -2.84 -4.43
N TRP A 38 0.06 -2.12 -3.88
CA TRP A 38 1.27 -2.66 -3.29
C TRP A 38 1.41 -2.17 -1.86
N TYR A 39 1.70 -3.08 -0.95
CA TYR A 39 1.87 -2.84 0.47
C TYR A 39 3.33 -2.95 0.87
N PHE A 40 3.77 -2.04 1.73
CA PHE A 40 5.09 -2.00 2.32
C PHE A 40 4.99 -1.73 3.82
N GLU A 41 5.77 -2.44 4.61
CA GLU A 41 6.13 -2.02 5.96
C GLU A 41 7.38 -1.14 5.91
N GLN A 42 7.67 -0.39 6.98
CA GLN A 42 8.90 0.41 7.05
C GLN A 42 10.17 -0.44 6.89
N SER A 43 10.15 -1.67 7.39
CA SER A 43 11.22 -2.68 7.25
C SER A 43 11.42 -3.16 5.80
N ASP A 44 10.42 -3.00 4.93
CA ASP A 44 10.51 -3.37 3.52
C ASP A 44 11.27 -2.32 2.69
N LEU A 45 11.48 -1.12 3.24
CA LEU A 45 12.13 0.01 2.59
C LEU A 45 13.63 0.06 2.89
N ARG A 46 14.40 0.50 1.90
CA ARG A 46 15.85 0.65 2.00
C ARG A 46 16.36 1.75 1.07
N LEU A 47 17.50 2.34 1.41
CA LEU A 47 18.20 3.27 0.54
C LEU A 47 19.45 2.60 -0.01
N ARG A 48 19.69 2.74 -1.32
CA ARG A 48 20.93 2.33 -1.95
C ARG A 48 21.46 3.46 -2.80
N ASN A 49 22.62 4.01 -2.44
CA ASN A 49 23.24 5.15 -3.14
C ASN A 49 22.29 6.36 -3.29
N GLY A 50 21.46 6.63 -2.28
CA GLY A 50 20.47 7.70 -2.32
C GLY A 50 19.18 7.37 -3.07
N GLU A 51 19.09 6.19 -3.72
CA GLU A 51 17.87 5.74 -4.38
C GLU A 51 16.95 4.99 -3.39
N PRO A 52 15.68 5.39 -3.24
CA PRO A 52 14.70 4.67 -2.44
C PRO A 52 14.27 3.38 -3.13
N LEU A 53 14.46 2.26 -2.45
CA LEU A 53 14.08 0.94 -2.89
C LEU A 53 13.13 0.32 -1.87
N GLY A 54 12.25 -0.57 -2.33
CA GLY A 54 11.35 -1.30 -1.45
C GLY A 54 11.00 -2.66 -2.03
N THR A 55 10.76 -3.65 -1.15
CA THR A 55 10.23 -4.95 -1.56
C THR A 55 8.79 -5.04 -1.12
N GLY A 56 7.86 -4.68 -2.01
CA GLY A 56 6.44 -4.64 -1.69
C GLY A 56 5.76 -5.99 -1.88
N ARG A 57 4.67 -6.19 -1.14
CA ARG A 57 3.73 -7.31 -1.32
C ARG A 57 2.50 -6.81 -2.06
N ARG A 58 1.95 -7.64 -2.96
CA ARG A 58 0.71 -7.26 -3.63
C ARG A 58 -0.45 -7.30 -2.65
N LEU A 59 -1.23 -6.23 -2.61
CA LEU A 59 -2.35 -6.09 -1.69
C LEU A 59 -3.68 -6.28 -2.42
N ARG A 60 -4.61 -6.98 -1.77
CA ARG A 60 -6.04 -6.96 -2.09
C ARG A 60 -6.81 -6.68 -0.81
N VAL A 61 -7.80 -5.81 -0.90
CA VAL A 61 -8.69 -5.42 0.21
C VAL A 61 -10.14 -5.58 -0.16
#